data_AF-A0A9C8ZKJ4-F1
#
_entry.id   AF-A0A9C8ZKJ4-F1
#
_cell.length_a   1.000
_cell.length_b   1.000
_cell.length_c   1.000
_cell.angle_alpha   90.00
_cell.angle_beta   90.00
_cell.angle_gamma   90.00
#
_symmetry.space_group_name_H-M   'P 1'
#
loop_
_entity.id
_entity.type
_entity.pdbx_description
1 polymer ?
#
loop_
_entity_poly.entity_id
_entity_poly.type
_entity_poly.pdbx_seq_one_letter_code
_entity_poly.pdbx_strand_id
1 'polypeptide(L)'
;MQVQVRSYPVDVLTAHYRVYGELQTRGDPTIFLNDENVSTLTVYDATLMPLRQGMRLGAVMAREIHIPKNEPQVLILGNFEPEVRPLPKTANLICFTDTYVLRGTFHMGLETQISDLFYVQAGP
;
A
#
# COMPACT_ATOMS: atom_id res chain seq x y z
N MET A 1 9.71 20.98 -18.17
CA MET A 1 8.70 20.79 -17.11
C MET A 1 9.40 20.17 -15.92
N GLN A 2 9.49 20.86 -14.78
CA GLN A 2 10.22 20.38 -13.61
C GLN A 2 9.36 19.34 -12.89
N VAL A 3 9.82 18.09 -12.81
CA VAL A 3 9.08 17.02 -12.14
C VAL A 3 9.09 17.31 -10.63
N GLN A 4 7.93 17.63 -10.06
CA GLN A 4 7.79 17.76 -8.62
C GLN A 4 7.85 16.36 -8.00
N VAL A 5 8.82 16.16 -7.11
CA VAL A 5 8.93 14.96 -6.29
C VAL A 5 8.28 15.26 -4.95
N ARG A 6 7.34 14.40 -4.53
CA ARG A 6 6.71 14.46 -3.20
C ARG A 6 7.12 13.22 -2.41
N SER A 7 7.38 13.40 -1.12
CA SER A 7 7.74 12.32 -0.19
C SER A 7 6.55 11.98 0.70
N TYR A 8 6.31 10.69 0.87
CA TYR A 8 5.26 10.16 1.73
C TYR A 8 5.86 9.10 2.67
N PRO A 9 5.61 9.20 3.99
CA PRO A 9 5.83 8.08 4.87
C PRO A 9 5.10 6.87 4.32
N VAL A 10 5.77 5.74 4.19
CA VAL A 10 5.20 4.54 3.59
C VAL A 10 5.39 3.34 4.50
N ASP A 11 4.40 2.47 4.48
CA ASP A 11 4.48 1.13 5.04
C ASP A 11 4.03 0.12 3.98
N VAL A 12 4.96 -0.72 3.56
CA VAL A 12 4.80 -1.71 2.50
C VAL A 12 4.80 -3.10 3.13
N LEU A 13 3.71 -3.82 2.95
CA LEU A 13 3.54 -5.18 3.43
C LEU A 13 3.57 -6.14 2.25
N THR A 14 4.51 -7.07 2.26
CA THR A 14 4.63 -8.17 1.26
C THR A 14 4.30 -9.49 1.92
N ALA A 15 4.34 -10.62 1.20
CA ALA A 15 4.05 -11.91 1.83
C ALA A 15 5.09 -12.33 2.90
N HIS A 16 6.26 -11.70 2.94
CA HIS A 16 7.41 -12.18 3.72
C HIS A 16 8.04 -11.11 4.62
N TYR A 17 7.89 -9.84 4.25
CA TYR A 17 8.53 -8.74 4.95
C TYR A 17 7.66 -7.49 4.94
N ARG A 18 7.98 -6.60 5.87
CA ARG A 18 7.45 -5.25 5.97
C ARG A 18 8.59 -4.29 5.69
N VAL A 19 8.36 -3.28 4.86
CA VAL A 19 9.32 -2.18 4.63
C VAL A 19 8.62 -0.88 4.97
N TYR A 20 9.18 -0.11 5.89
CA TYR A 20 8.71 1.25 6.18
C TYR A 20 9.82 2.27 6.03
N GLY A 21 9.47 3.48 5.62
CA GLY A 21 10.40 4.56 5.30
C GLY A 21 9.67 5.66 4.53
N GLU A 22 10.32 6.26 3.54
CA GLU A 22 9.76 7.32 2.70
C GLU A 22 9.66 6.89 1.23
N LEU A 23 8.46 6.91 0.64
CA LEU A 23 8.25 6.74 -0.80
C LEU A 23 8.30 8.11 -1.48
N GLN A 24 9.17 8.24 -2.49
CA GLN A 24 9.19 9.42 -3.34
C GLN A 24 8.43 9.16 -4.63
N THR A 25 7.34 9.90 -4.87
CA THR A 25 6.55 9.81 -6.10
C THR A 25 6.79 11.01 -6.99
N ARG A 26 6.71 10.80 -8.30
CA ARG A 26 6.69 11.89 -9.28
C ARG A 26 5.26 12.35 -9.46
N GLY A 27 4.95 13.56 -8.99
CA GLY A 27 3.58 14.10 -9.00
C GLY A 27 2.65 13.35 -8.05
N ASP A 28 1.38 13.21 -8.46
CA ASP A 28 0.35 12.56 -7.66
C ASP A 28 0.67 11.07 -7.43
N PRO A 29 0.66 10.59 -6.17
CA PRO A 29 1.02 9.22 -5.85
C PRO A 29 0.04 8.20 -6.43
N THR A 30 -1.25 8.53 -6.61
CA THR A 30 -2.21 7.65 -7.26
C THR A 30 -1.89 7.46 -8.74
N ILE A 31 -1.45 8.52 -9.43
CA ILE A 31 -1.01 8.41 -10.84
C ILE A 31 0.28 7.61 -10.91
N PHE A 32 1.26 7.93 -10.07
CA PHE A 32 2.55 7.22 -10.01
C PHE A 32 2.38 5.72 -9.74
N LEU A 33 1.53 5.35 -8.78
CA LEU A 33 1.22 3.97 -8.45
C LEU A 33 0.42 3.25 -9.53
N ASN A 34 -0.22 3.95 -10.47
CA ASN A 34 -0.92 3.34 -11.60
C ASN A 34 -0.11 3.39 -12.92
N ASP A 35 1.04 4.05 -12.95
CA ASP A 35 1.90 4.13 -14.15
C ASP A 35 2.55 2.77 -14.45
N GLU A 36 2.28 2.23 -15.65
CA GLU A 36 2.84 0.95 -16.13
C GLU A 36 4.36 1.01 -16.38
N ASN A 37 4.91 2.21 -16.58
CA ASN A 37 6.35 2.40 -16.78
C ASN A 37 7.12 2.36 -15.45
N VAL A 38 6.43 2.39 -14.31
CA VAL A 38 7.03 2.26 -12.98
C VAL A 38 6.94 0.80 -12.56
N SER A 39 8.07 0.07 -12.65
CA SER A 39 8.16 -1.34 -12.27
C SER A 39 8.58 -1.57 -10.81
N THR A 40 9.13 -0.55 -10.16
CA THR A 40 9.76 -0.64 -8.84
C THR A 40 9.39 0.55 -7.98
N LEU A 41 9.09 0.31 -6.72
CA LEU A 41 8.94 1.30 -5.67
C LEU A 41 10.27 1.46 -4.93
N THR A 42 10.75 2.68 -4.79
CA THR A 42 11.97 2.97 -4.02
C THR A 42 11.58 3.59 -2.69
N VAL A 43 11.87 2.89 -1.60
CA VAL A 43 11.66 3.37 -0.23
C VAL A 43 13.00 3.86 0.32
N TYR A 44 13.05 5.11 0.75
CA TYR A 44 14.22 5.77 1.34
C TYR A 44 14.20 5.70 2.86
N ASP A 45 15.38 5.75 3.49
CA ASP A 45 15.56 5.61 4.93
C ASP A 45 14.80 4.40 5.49
N ALA A 46 14.88 3.32 4.72
CA ALA A 46 14.01 2.17 4.83
C ALA A 46 14.47 1.24 5.96
N THR A 47 13.50 0.72 6.69
CA THR A 47 13.70 -0.41 7.60
C THR A 47 12.89 -1.59 7.11
N LEU A 48 13.57 -2.71 6.85
CA LEU A 48 13.00 -3.99 6.48
C LEU A 48 12.88 -4.87 7.72
N MET A 49 11.70 -5.41 7.96
CA MET A 49 11.43 -6.36 9.04
C MET A 49 10.81 -7.64 8.46
N PRO A 50 11.34 -8.84 8.78
CA PRO A 50 10.69 -10.07 8.37
C PRO A 50 9.39 -10.29 9.15
N LEU A 51 8.38 -10.84 8.47
CA LEU A 51 7.07 -11.14 9.06
C LEU A 51 6.88 -12.62 9.41
N ARG A 52 7.72 -13.49 8.84
CA ARG A 52 7.67 -14.93 9.12
C ARG A 52 8.36 -15.27 10.45
N GLN A 53 7.68 -16.05 11.28
CA GLN A 53 8.28 -16.63 12.48
C GLN A 53 9.44 -17.55 12.11
N GLY A 54 10.53 -17.50 12.89
CA GLY A 54 11.72 -18.33 12.68
C GLY A 54 12.81 -17.72 11.79
N MET A 55 12.59 -16.53 11.22
CA MET A 55 13.66 -15.79 10.56
C MET A 55 14.69 -15.29 11.58
N ARG A 56 15.97 -15.55 11.32
CA ARG A 56 17.10 -15.14 12.18
C ARG A 56 17.58 -13.71 11.92
N LEU A 57 17.10 -13.08 10.86
CA LEU A 57 17.40 -11.69 10.54
C LEU A 57 16.50 -10.78 11.39
N GLY A 58 17.11 -9.82 12.10
CA GLY A 58 16.39 -8.74 12.76
C GLY A 58 15.96 -7.67 11.76
N ALA A 59 15.60 -6.50 12.27
CA ALA A 59 15.36 -5.33 11.43
C ALA A 59 16.65 -4.95 10.67
N VAL A 60 16.54 -4.74 9.36
CA VAL A 60 17.63 -4.30 8.50
C VAL A 60 17.35 -2.88 8.07
N MET A 61 18.25 -1.96 8.39
CA MET A 61 18.17 -0.57 7.92
C MET A 61 18.98 -0.41 6.64
N ALA A 62 18.42 0.27 5.66
CA ALA A 62 19.08 0.58 4.41
C ALA A 62 18.72 2.01 3.97
N ARG A 63 19.67 2.67 3.31
CA ARG A 63 19.42 4.02 2.77
C ARG A 63 18.30 4.02 1.73
N GLU A 64 18.24 2.96 0.91
CA GLU A 64 17.19 2.75 -0.06
C GLU A 64 16.92 1.26 -0.23
N ILE A 65 15.65 0.91 -0.44
CA ILE A 65 15.20 -0.44 -0.79
C ILE A 65 14.31 -0.33 -2.04
N HIS A 66 14.63 -1.15 -3.04
CA HIS A 66 13.86 -1.29 -4.26
C HIS A 66 12.92 -2.49 -4.14
N ILE A 67 11.62 -2.22 -4.22
CA ILE A 67 10.56 -3.23 -4.09
C ILE A 67 9.85 -3.33 -5.44
N PRO A 68 9.85 -4.50 -6.11
CA PRO A 68 9.06 -4.72 -7.31
C PRO A 68 7.58 -4.36 -7.07
N LYS A 69 6.95 -3.58 -7.96
CA LYS A 69 5.58 -3.08 -7.77
C LYS A 69 4.52 -4.18 -7.69
N ASN A 70 4.83 -5.38 -8.16
CA ASN A 70 3.97 -6.57 -8.08
C ASN A 70 4.12 -7.37 -6.77
N GLU A 71 5.03 -6.98 -5.89
CA GLU A 71 5.28 -7.69 -4.62
C GLU A 71 4.48 -7.16 -3.41
N PRO A 72 4.24 -5.84 -3.28
CA PRO A 72 3.35 -5.32 -2.25
C PRO A 72 1.96 -5.95 -2.33
N GLN A 73 1.51 -6.49 -1.21
CA GLN A 73 0.11 -6.88 -1.02
C GLN A 73 -0.69 -5.71 -0.45
N VAL A 74 -0.05 -4.89 0.38
CA VAL A 74 -0.62 -3.66 0.94
C VAL A 74 0.44 -2.56 0.92
N LEU A 75 0.00 -1.38 0.53
CA LEU A 75 0.80 -0.16 0.58
C LEU A 75 0.01 0.92 1.32
N ILE A 76 0.60 1.44 2.39
CA ILE A 76 0.00 2.49 3.23
C ILE A 76 0.81 3.76 3.02
N LEU A 77 0.15 4.82 2.56
CA LEU A 77 0.75 6.16 2.45
C LEU A 77 0.31 7.00 3.65
N GLY A 78 1.27 7.38 4.48
CA GLY A 78 1.10 8.36 5.55
C GLY A 78 0.98 9.76 5.00
N ASN A 79 0.21 10.60 5.69
CA ASN A 79 -0.02 12.01 5.36
C ASN A 79 -0.50 12.25 3.92
N PHE A 80 -1.09 11.24 3.28
CA PHE A 80 -1.65 11.37 1.96
C PHE A 80 -3.04 12.01 2.05
N GLU A 81 -3.15 13.24 1.57
CA GLU A 81 -4.42 13.93 1.37
C GLU A 81 -4.75 13.87 -0.14
N PRO A 82 -5.75 13.06 -0.54
CA PRO A 82 -6.11 12.97 -1.95
C PRO A 82 -6.72 14.29 -2.43
N GLU A 83 -6.24 14.81 -3.57
CA GLU A 83 -6.83 16.00 -4.21
C GLU A 83 -8.26 15.73 -4.71
N VAL A 84 -8.59 14.46 -4.95
CA VAL A 84 -9.93 13.99 -5.33
C VAL A 84 -10.66 13.46 -4.10
N ARG A 85 -11.94 13.85 -3.94
CA ARG A 85 -12.77 13.31 -2.86
C ARG A 85 -12.87 11.79 -2.98
N PRO A 86 -12.73 11.04 -1.87
CA PRO A 86 -13.03 9.62 -1.85
C PRO A 86 -14.41 9.35 -2.44
N LEU A 87 -14.58 8.17 -3.06
CA LEU A 87 -15.87 7.78 -3.63
C LEU A 87 -16.98 7.81 -2.55
N PRO A 88 -18.20 8.22 -2.92
CA PRO A 88 -19.21 8.66 -1.95
C PRO A 88 -19.82 7.53 -1.13
N LYS A 89 -19.80 6.28 -1.63
CA LYS A 89 -20.31 5.12 -0.90
C LYS A 89 -19.19 4.52 -0.05
N THR A 90 -19.49 4.25 1.22
CA THR A 90 -18.57 3.61 2.15
C THR A 90 -19.10 2.27 2.64
N ALA A 91 -18.19 1.33 2.89
CA ALA A 91 -18.50 0.07 3.55
C ALA A 91 -17.39 -0.28 4.55
N ASN A 92 -17.78 -0.74 5.74
CA ASN A 92 -16.83 -1.27 6.72
C ASN A 92 -16.61 -2.75 6.44
N LEU A 93 -15.40 -3.11 6.01
CA LEU A 93 -15.07 -4.49 5.64
C LEU A 93 -13.93 -5.03 6.50
N ILE A 94 -13.94 -6.35 6.65
CA ILE A 94 -12.81 -7.14 7.13
C ILE A 94 -12.41 -8.04 5.96
N CYS A 95 -11.29 -7.73 5.31
CA CYS A 95 -10.75 -8.50 4.20
C CYS A 95 -9.69 -9.45 4.75
N PHE A 96 -9.94 -10.75 4.62
CA PHE A 96 -8.97 -11.78 4.90
C PHE A 96 -8.14 -12.05 3.64
N THR A 97 -6.83 -11.92 3.77
CA THR A 97 -5.85 -12.36 2.77
C THR A 97 -5.07 -13.56 3.34
N ASP A 98 -4.26 -14.20 2.52
CA ASP A 98 -3.44 -15.35 2.96
C ASP A 98 -2.43 -14.97 4.06
N THR A 99 -2.15 -13.67 4.22
CA THR A 99 -1.06 -13.13 5.04
C THR A 99 -1.55 -12.13 6.10
N TYR A 100 -2.65 -11.43 5.85
CA TYR A 100 -3.15 -10.32 6.66
C TYR A 100 -4.67 -10.31 6.79
N VAL A 101 -5.13 -9.69 7.87
CA VAL A 101 -6.52 -9.23 8.02
C VAL A 101 -6.53 -7.71 7.92
N LEU A 102 -7.23 -7.18 6.91
CA LEU A 102 -7.40 -5.75 6.71
C LEU A 102 -8.79 -5.36 7.17
N ARG A 103 -8.88 -4.44 8.15
CA ARG A 103 -10.15 -3.89 8.61
C ARG A 103 -10.16 -2.39 8.38
N GLY A 104 -11.17 -1.90 7.69
CA GLY A 104 -11.28 -0.48 7.42
C GLY A 104 -12.52 -0.08 6.65
N THR A 105 -12.59 1.23 6.38
CA THR A 105 -13.62 1.84 5.55
C THR A 105 -13.18 1.84 4.10
N PHE A 106 -13.94 1.17 3.24
CA PHE A 106 -13.69 1.11 1.81
C PHE A 106 -14.62 2.08 1.09
N HIS A 107 -14.03 2.94 0.25
CA HIS A 107 -14.76 3.88 -0.59
C HIS A 107 -14.98 3.25 -1.98
N MET A 108 -16.21 3.31 -2.49
CA MET A 108 -16.60 2.68 -3.76
C MET A 108 -17.61 3.50 -4.54
N GLY A 109 -17.77 3.19 -5.83
CA GLY A 109 -18.77 3.82 -6.69
C GLY A 109 -20.18 3.55 -6.16
N LEU A 110 -21.13 4.46 -6.44
CA LEU A 110 -22.51 4.32 -5.96
C LEU A 110 -23.14 2.98 -6.38
N GLU A 111 -22.84 2.54 -7.61
CA GLU A 111 -23.36 1.32 -8.22
C GLU A 111 -22.53 0.08 -7.88
N THR A 112 -21.31 0.23 -7.36
CA THR A 112 -20.41 -0.88 -7.03
C THR A 112 -20.99 -1.69 -5.87
N GLN A 113 -21.19 -2.99 -6.08
CA GLN A 113 -21.48 -3.94 -5.01
C GLN A 113 -20.18 -4.53 -4.46
N ILE A 114 -20.13 -4.83 -3.16
CA ILE A 114 -18.93 -5.40 -2.54
C ILE A 114 -18.59 -6.75 -3.18
N SER A 115 -19.62 -7.51 -3.58
CA SER A 115 -19.52 -8.78 -4.30
C SER A 115 -18.89 -8.67 -5.69
N ASP A 116 -18.82 -7.46 -6.27
CA ASP A 116 -18.16 -7.25 -7.57
C ASP A 116 -16.63 -7.27 -7.43
N LEU A 117 -16.12 -7.02 -6.22
CA LEU A 117 -14.69 -6.87 -5.93
C LEU A 117 -14.15 -8.00 -5.04
N PHE A 118 -14.99 -8.57 -4.19
CA PHE A 118 -14.57 -9.55 -3.18
C PHE A 118 -15.54 -10.75 -3.11
N TYR A 119 -15.02 -11.89 -2.67
CA TYR A 119 -15.88 -12.96 -2.17
C TYR A 119 -16.39 -12.56 -0.77
N VAL A 120 -17.68 -12.26 -0.64
CA VAL A 120 -18.25 -11.66 0.57
C VAL A 120 -19.08 -12.67 1.35
N GLN A 121 -18.94 -12.64 2.68
CA GLN A 121 -19.86 -13.26 3.63
C GLN A 121 -20.39 -12.18 4.59
N ALA A 122 -21.65 -12.31 5.02
CA ALA A 122 -22.19 -11.42 6.04
C ALA A 122 -21.43 -11.65 7.36
N GLY A 123 -21.01 -10.55 8.00
CA GLY A 123 -20.44 -10.61 9.35
C GLY A 123 -21.49 -11.00 10.40
N PRO A 124 -21.06 -11.43 11.59
CA PRO A 124 -21.94 -11.67 12.73
C PRO A 124 -22.69 -10.41 13.19
#